data_AF-A0A2V5SKC4-F1
#
_entry.id   AF-A0A2V5SKC4-F1
#
_cell.length_a   1.000
_cell.length_b   1.000
_cell.length_c   1.000
_cell.angle_alpha   90.00
_cell.angle_beta   90.00
_cell.angle_gamma   90.00
#
_symmetry.space_group_name_H-M   'P 1'
#
loop_
_entity.id
_entity.type
_entity.pdbx_description
1 polymer ?
#
loop_
_entity_poly.entity_id
_entity_poly.type
_entity_poly.pdbx_seq_one_letter_code
_entity_poly.pdbx_strand_id
1 'polypeptide(L)' 'MPRKRPRKEFPARRKFNLRRDASIGTGQRKIERVFGLPEGSVRLHLPSGRPARADKSVRALLADWKS' A
#
# COMPACT_ATOMS: atom_id res chain seq x y z
N MET A 1 -3.80 33.36 -6.96
CA MET A 1 -4.02 32.22 -6.04
C MET A 1 -3.92 30.92 -6.82
N PRO A 2 -3.14 29.92 -6.39
CA PRO A 2 -3.08 28.65 -7.12
C PRO A 2 -4.42 27.91 -6.97
N ARG A 3 -5.08 27.62 -8.09
CA ARG A 3 -6.33 26.85 -8.11
C ARG A 3 -6.03 25.43 -7.59
N LYS A 4 -6.60 25.08 -6.43
CA LYS A 4 -6.58 23.73 -5.85
C LYS A 4 -7.19 22.79 -6.89
N ARG A 5 -6.40 21.89 -7.47
CA ARG A 5 -6.92 20.88 -8.40
C ARG A 5 -7.89 19.96 -7.62
N PRO A 6 -9.05 19.58 -8.19
CA PRO A 6 -9.97 18.68 -7.52
C PRO A 6 -9.26 17.36 -7.21
N ARG A 7 -9.36 16.90 -5.97
CA ARG A 7 -8.74 15.65 -5.51
C ARG A 7 -9.48 14.52 -6.21
N LYS A 8 -8.77 13.71 -6.99
CA LYS A 8 -9.37 12.59 -7.73
C LYS A 8 -9.82 11.55 -6.71
N GLU A 9 -11.10 11.55 -6.36
CA GLU A 9 -11.70 10.58 -5.46
C GLU A 9 -11.78 9.24 -6.20
N PHE A 10 -10.98 8.29 -5.74
CA PHE A 10 -11.02 6.93 -6.27
C PHE A 10 -11.96 6.11 -5.38
N PRO A 11 -12.98 5.42 -5.94
CA PRO A 11 -13.83 4.55 -5.16
C PRO A 11 -12.96 3.52 -4.42
N ALA A 12 -13.26 3.29 -3.14
CA ALA A 12 -12.40 2.62 -2.15
C ALA A 12 -11.94 1.18 -2.50
N ARG A 13 -12.44 0.59 -3.59
CA ARG A 13 -12.12 -0.77 -4.02
C ARG A 13 -11.46 -0.76 -5.38
N ARG A 14 -10.15 -0.51 -5.40
CA ARG A 14 -9.30 -0.90 -6.54
C ARG A 14 -8.51 -2.13 -6.16
N LYS A 15 -8.82 -3.26 -6.80
CA LYS A 15 -8.04 -4.49 -6.66
C LYS A 15 -6.69 -4.26 -7.33
N PHE A 16 -5.62 -4.21 -6.55
CA PHE A 16 -4.26 -4.31 -7.09
C PHE A 16 -3.80 -5.75 -6.99
N ASN A 17 -3.47 -6.34 -8.14
CA ASN A 17 -2.75 -7.60 -8.18
C ASN A 17 -1.28 -7.32 -7.85
N LEU A 18 -1.00 -7.23 -6.56
CA LEU A 18 0.36 -7.23 -6.07
C LEU A 18 0.87 -8.67 -6.11
N ARG A 19 2.04 -8.89 -6.72
CA ARG A 19 2.60 -10.24 -6.77
C ARG A 19 2.95 -10.70 -5.35
N ARG A 20 2.79 -11.99 -5.07
CA ARG A 20 3.00 -12.55 -3.72
C ARG A 20 4.47 -12.55 -3.29
N ASP A 21 5.38 -12.62 -4.25
CA ASP A 21 6.84 -12.53 -4.10
C ASP A 21 7.35 -11.09 -3.94
N ALA A 22 6.54 -10.07 -4.28
CA ALA A 22 6.93 -8.69 -4.12
C ALA A 22 7.12 -8.31 -2.65
N SER A 23 8.06 -7.39 -2.38
CA SER A 23 8.24 -6.79 -1.06
C SER A 23 7.14 -5.78 -0.74
N ILE A 24 6.83 -5.63 0.55
CA ILE A 24 5.85 -4.66 1.07
C ILE A 24 6.19 -3.23 0.63
N GLY A 25 7.46 -2.85 0.67
CA GLY A 25 7.91 -1.52 0.22
C GLY A 25 7.62 -1.28 -1.26
N THR A 26 7.81 -2.30 -2.11
CA THR A 26 7.45 -2.22 -3.54
C THR A 26 5.93 -2.07 -3.71
N GLY A 27 5.15 -2.77 -2.88
CA GLY A 27 3.70 -2.63 -2.83
C GLY A 27 3.23 -1.23 -2.48
N GLN A 28 3.76 -0.67 -1.39
CA GLN A 28 3.45 0.68 -0.92
C GLN A 28 3.76 1.72 -2.00
N ARG A 29 4.96 1.70 -2.57
CA ARG A 29 5.36 2.61 -3.66
C ARG A 29 4.49 2.46 -4.90
N LYS A 30 4.10 1.23 -5.25
CA LYS A 30 3.20 0.99 -6.39
C LYS A 30 1.82 1.59 -6.16
N ILE A 31 1.28 1.45 -4.94
CA ILE A 31 0.02 2.10 -4.55
C ILE A 31 0.19 3.62 -4.61
N GLU A 32 1.23 4.17 -3.99
CA GLU A 32 1.50 5.62 -4.00
C GLU A 32 1.56 6.18 -5.42
N ARG A 33 2.30 5.52 -6.31
CA ARG A 33 2.41 5.92 -7.72
C ARG A 33 1.07 5.87 -8.45
N VAL A 34 0.26 4.83 -8.25
CA VAL A 34 -1.01 4.70 -8.99
C VAL A 34 -2.09 5.65 -8.46
N PHE A 35 -2.05 5.97 -7.17
CA PHE A 35 -2.98 6.93 -6.55
C PHE A 35 -2.47 8.37 -6.55
N GLY A 36 -1.23 8.63 -7.00
CA GLY A 36 -0.61 9.95 -6.97
C GLY A 36 -0.43 10.47 -5.54
N LEU A 37 -0.16 9.57 -4.59
CA LEU A 37 0.07 9.91 -3.19
C LEU A 37 1.54 10.30 -2.97
N PRO A 38 1.82 11.20 -2.02
CA PRO A 38 3.19 11.46 -1.57
C PRO A 38 3.87 10.17 -1.10
N GLU A 39 5.19 10.09 -1.27
CA GLU A 39 5.98 8.97 -0.76
C GLU A 39 5.81 8.81 0.76
N GLY A 40 5.62 7.58 1.22
CA GLY A 40 5.40 7.24 2.63
C GLY A 40 3.96 7.42 3.12
N SER A 41 3.02 7.79 2.25
CA SER A 41 1.60 7.94 2.59
C SER A 41 0.88 6.60 2.76
N VAL A 42 1.45 5.50 2.23
CA VAL A 42 0.83 4.17 2.32
C VAL A 42 1.61 3.29 3.29
N ARG A 43 0.93 2.78 4.31
CA ARG A 43 1.49 1.79 5.26
C ARG A 43 0.64 0.54 5.32
N LEU A 44 1.32 -0.60 5.39
CA LEU A 44 0.70 -1.90 5.60
C LEU A 44 1.01 -2.34 7.03
N HIS A 45 0.01 -2.87 7.71
CA HIS A 45 0.12 -3.32 9.10
C HIS A 45 0.06 -4.84 9.20
N LEU A 46 0.73 -5.36 10.21
CA LEU A 46 0.62 -6.74 10.68
C LEU A 46 -0.72 -6.92 11.43
N PRO A 47 -1.17 -8.16 11.67
CA PRO A 47 -2.36 -8.44 12.48
C PRO A 47 -2.29 -7.81 13.88
N SER A 48 -1.08 -7.68 14.43
CA SER A 48 -0.82 -7.01 15.72
C SER A 48 -0.99 -5.48 15.70
N GLY A 49 -1.35 -4.89 14.55
CA GLY A 49 -1.42 -3.44 14.36
C GLY A 49 -0.07 -2.76 14.17
N ARG A 50 1.05 -3.48 14.34
CA ARG A 50 2.38 -2.92 14.10
C ARG A 50 2.64 -2.73 12.59
N PRO A 51 3.40 -1.70 12.18
CA PRO A 51 3.76 -1.53 10.77
C PRO A 51 4.59 -2.73 10.30
N ALA A 52 4.24 -3.27 9.14
CA ALA A 52 4.99 -4.33 8.52
C ALA A 52 6.32 -3.80 7.96
N ARG A 53 7.39 -4.60 8.07
CA ARG A 53 8.70 -4.21 7.56
C ARG A 53 8.69 -4.17 6.02
N ALA A 54 9.39 -3.20 5.44
CA ALA A 54 9.36 -2.96 3.99
C ALA A 54 10.00 -4.08 3.16
N ASP A 55 10.95 -4.82 3.74
CA ASP A 55 11.66 -5.97 3.17
C ASP A 55 10.84 -7.26 3.19
N LYS A 56 9.84 -7.37 4.07
CA LYS A 56 8.96 -8.54 4.16
C LYS A 56 8.17 -8.72 2.86
N SER A 57 8.00 -9.96 2.43
CA SER A 57 7.20 -10.28 1.23
C SER A 57 5.70 -10.20 1.51
N VAL A 58 4.91 -9.90 0.48
CA VAL A 58 3.45 -9.89 0.55
C VAL A 58 2.91 -11.28 0.95
N ARG A 59 3.53 -12.36 0.46
CA ARG A 59 3.19 -13.73 0.89
C ARG A 59 3.35 -13.90 2.40
N ALA A 60 4.47 -13.47 2.96
CA ALA A 60 4.73 -13.60 4.39
C ALA A 60 3.78 -12.72 5.20
N LEU A 61 3.46 -11.52 4.73
CA LEU A 61 2.44 -10.66 5.35
C LEU A 61 1.09 -11.37 5.41
N LEU A 62 0.62 -11.91 4.27
CA LEU A 62 -0.66 -12.61 4.21
C LEU A 62 -0.70 -13.87 5.06
N ALA A 63 0.44 -14.55 5.25
CA ALA A 63 0.53 -15.70 6.15
C ALA A 63 0.28 -15.31 7.60
N ASP A 64 0.80 -14.15 8.06
CA ASP A 64 0.53 -13.67 9.42
C ASP A 64 -0.97 -13.45 9.66
N TRP A 65 -1.70 -12.95 8.66
CA TRP A 65 -3.14 -12.65 8.74
C TRP A 65 -4.06 -13.88 8.67
N LYS A 66 -3.52 -15.05 8.31
CA LYS A 66 -4.27 -16.31 8.30
C LYS A 66 -4.16 -17.10 9.61
N SER A 67 -3.26 -16.70 10.51
CA SER A 67 -3.01 -17.37 11.77
C SER A 67 -3.98 -16.95 12.87
#